data_AF-A0AAD7PQU6-F1
#
_entry.id   AF-A0AAD7PQU6-F1
#
_cell.length_a   1.000
_cell.length_b   1.000
_cell.length_c   1.000
_cell.angle_alpha   90.00
_cell.angle_beta   90.00
_cell.angle_gamma   90.00
#
_symmetry.space_group_name_H-M   'P 1'
#
loop_
_entity.id
_entity.type
_entity.pdbx_description
1 polymer ?
#
loop_
_entity_poly.entity_id
_entity_poly.type
_entity_poly.pdbx_seq_one_letter_code
_entity_poly.pdbx_strand_id
1 'polypeptide(L)'
;MLLTVYNYNGGPCYWCLFPTPPPTTACQRCADSGFLGVVPGIIGCLQALEAIKIAVNNNWTNPFSQVAALIELICSVPPKVKIRGRSVQCEVCGGNSTFDRQQFLEFDYEKFTQTPLSVSPLKLNLFPTDSRISSKEYNERILDGEAHVLVDVWPSHHYKIVSLPKSLNIPLATLEARLPEISSALKEEEERKGYWF
;
A
#
# COMPACT_ATOMS: atom_id res chain seq x y z
N MET A 1 7.33 8.03 -7.79
CA MET A 1 6.97 6.81 -8.54
C MET A 1 7.54 6.89 -9.95
N LEU A 2 7.95 5.79 -10.56
CA LEU A 2 8.61 5.79 -11.89
C LEU A 2 7.64 5.31 -12.98
N LEU A 3 7.61 6.03 -14.11
CA LEU A 3 6.81 5.69 -15.28
C LEU A 3 7.71 5.52 -16.53
N THR A 4 7.61 4.38 -17.20
CA THR A 4 8.34 4.08 -18.44
C THR A 4 7.57 3.02 -19.24
N VAL A 5 7.79 3.01 -20.55
CA VAL A 5 7.28 1.96 -21.47
C VAL A 5 8.41 0.97 -21.74
N TYR A 6 8.14 -0.31 -21.52
CA TYR A 6 9.09 -1.40 -21.78
C TYR A 6 8.79 -2.11 -23.10
N ASN A 7 9.83 -2.71 -23.70
CA ASN A 7 9.74 -3.56 -24.89
C ASN A 7 9.01 -2.95 -26.11
N TYR A 8 8.95 -1.61 -26.20
CA TYR A 8 8.35 -0.90 -27.32
C TYR A 8 9.42 -0.51 -28.34
N ASN A 9 9.20 -0.84 -29.61
CA ASN A 9 10.11 -0.57 -30.74
C ASN A 9 11.58 -0.94 -30.48
N GLY A 10 11.82 -2.12 -29.91
CA GLY A 10 13.17 -2.60 -29.58
C GLY A 10 13.77 -2.02 -28.30
N GLY A 11 12.97 -1.31 -27.48
CA GLY A 11 13.36 -0.87 -26.14
C GLY A 11 13.66 -2.01 -25.16
N PRO A 12 14.23 -1.71 -23.98
CA PRO A 12 14.56 -2.71 -22.97
C PRO A 12 13.30 -3.38 -22.40
N CYS A 13 13.39 -4.65 -22.02
CA CYS A 13 12.42 -5.25 -21.10
C CYS A 13 12.74 -4.84 -19.64
N TYR A 14 11.85 -5.13 -18.70
CA TYR A 14 12.10 -4.86 -17.28
C TYR A 14 13.39 -5.53 -16.78
N TRP A 15 13.62 -6.80 -17.17
CA TRP A 15 14.83 -7.58 -16.84
C TRP A 15 16.12 -6.99 -17.42
N CYS A 16 16.03 -6.24 -18.53
CA CYS A 16 17.19 -5.51 -19.05
C CYS A 16 17.65 -4.43 -18.07
N LEU A 17 16.78 -3.88 -17.22
CA LEU A 17 17.14 -2.84 -16.25
C LEU A 17 17.40 -3.43 -14.87
N PHE A 18 16.52 -4.31 -14.40
CA PHE A 18 16.50 -4.85 -13.04
C PHE A 18 16.49 -6.39 -13.09
N PRO A 19 17.63 -7.04 -13.41
CA PRO A 19 17.70 -8.50 -13.53
C PRO A 19 17.68 -9.22 -12.18
N THR A 20 18.12 -8.55 -11.12
CA THR A 20 18.18 -9.09 -9.76
C THR A 20 17.12 -8.43 -8.88
N PRO A 21 16.37 -9.20 -8.09
CA PRO A 21 15.38 -8.64 -7.19
C PRO A 21 16.07 -7.81 -6.09
N PRO A 22 15.39 -6.78 -5.56
CA PRO A 22 15.91 -6.03 -4.43
C PRO A 22 15.99 -6.92 -3.17
N PRO A 23 16.88 -6.60 -2.21
CA PRO A 23 16.91 -7.29 -0.92
C PRO A 23 15.56 -7.24 -0.21
N THR A 24 15.17 -8.31 0.46
CA THR A 24 13.89 -8.40 1.20
C THR A 24 13.76 -7.31 2.27
N THR A 25 14.87 -6.89 2.88
CA THR A 25 14.93 -5.80 3.87
C THR A 25 14.61 -4.42 3.29
N ALA A 26 14.78 -4.22 1.98
CA ALA A 26 14.47 -2.96 1.30
C ALA A 26 13.01 -2.89 0.82
N CYS A 27 12.27 -4.00 0.90
CA CYS A 27 10.89 -4.10 0.43
C CYS A 27 9.91 -3.77 1.57
N GLN A 28 9.64 -2.47 1.77
CA GLN A 28 8.60 -2.05 2.72
C GLN A 28 7.20 -2.33 2.16
N ARG A 29 6.28 -2.79 3.01
CA ARG A 29 4.88 -2.90 2.62
C ARG A 29 4.25 -1.51 2.57
N CYS A 30 3.46 -1.25 1.54
CA CYS A 30 2.73 0.03 1.40
C CYS A 30 1.81 0.32 2.60
N ALA A 31 1.36 -0.73 3.31
CA ALA A 31 0.56 -0.61 4.53
C ALA A 31 1.36 -0.03 5.72
N ASP A 32 2.68 -0.23 5.76
CA ASP A 32 3.53 0.20 6.87
C ASP A 32 4.04 1.63 6.65
N SER A 33 4.25 2.04 5.39
CA SER A 33 4.81 3.36 5.05
C SER A 33 3.75 4.47 4.93
N GLY A 34 2.47 4.11 4.78
CA GLY A 34 1.39 5.03 4.42
C GLY A 34 1.52 5.53 2.97
N PHE A 35 0.41 5.57 2.23
CA PHE A 35 0.43 5.97 0.82
C PHE A 35 -0.69 6.95 0.51
N LEU A 36 -0.37 8.04 -0.18
CA LEU A 36 -1.38 9.00 -0.63
C LEU A 36 -2.12 8.43 -1.84
N GLY A 37 -3.40 8.10 -1.66
CA GLY A 37 -4.25 7.47 -2.69
C GLY A 37 -4.41 8.26 -4.00
N VAL A 38 -4.01 9.54 -4.02
CA VAL A 38 -3.97 10.37 -5.24
C VAL A 38 -2.80 9.97 -6.17
N VAL A 39 -1.65 9.57 -5.62
CA VAL A 39 -0.46 9.17 -6.40
C VAL A 39 -0.75 8.01 -7.37
N PRO A 40 -1.30 6.86 -6.95
CA PRO A 40 -1.56 5.75 -7.86
C PRO A 40 -2.65 6.12 -8.88
N GLY A 41 -3.59 7.01 -8.53
CA GLY A 41 -4.59 7.54 -9.47
C GLY A 41 -3.96 8.32 -10.62
N ILE A 42 -3.08 9.29 -10.31
CA ILE A 42 -2.36 10.07 -11.33
C ILE A 42 -1.50 9.15 -12.21
N ILE A 43 -0.80 8.20 -11.59
CA ILE A 43 0.07 7.26 -12.31
C ILE A 43 -0.73 6.37 -13.26
N GLY A 44 -1.90 5.89 -12.83
CA GLY A 44 -2.80 5.11 -13.68
C GLY A 44 -3.27 5.91 -14.90
N CYS A 45 -3.63 7.18 -14.74
CA CYS A 45 -3.98 8.06 -15.85
C CYS A 45 -2.81 8.25 -16.83
N LEU A 46 -1.59 8.44 -16.31
CA LEU A 46 -0.40 8.58 -17.16
C LEU A 46 -0.05 7.27 -17.88
N GLN A 47 -0.18 6.11 -17.22
CA GLN A 47 -0.01 4.79 -17.85
C GLN A 47 -1.02 4.57 -18.99
N ALA A 48 -2.29 4.92 -18.77
CA ALA A 48 -3.33 4.85 -19.79
C ALA A 48 -3.01 5.77 -20.98
N LEU A 49 -2.51 6.98 -20.72
CA LEU A 49 -2.07 7.89 -21.78
C LEU A 49 -0.93 7.31 -22.61
N GLU A 50 0.08 6.68 -22.00
CA GLU A 50 1.15 6.00 -22.72
C GLU A 50 0.62 4.84 -23.56
N ALA A 51 -0.33 4.05 -23.05
CA ALA A 51 -0.98 3.00 -23.79
C ALA A 51 -1.76 3.53 -25.02
N ILE A 52 -2.47 4.66 -24.87
CA ILE A 52 -3.18 5.32 -25.97
C ILE A 52 -2.20 5.79 -27.05
N LYS A 53 -1.08 6.43 -26.67
CA LYS A 53 -0.04 6.85 -27.63
C LYS A 53 0.46 5.67 -28.47
N ILE A 54 0.74 4.55 -27.80
CA ILE A 54 1.18 3.31 -28.45
C ILE A 54 0.09 2.76 -29.39
N ALA A 55 -1.17 2.74 -28.95
CA ALA A 55 -2.28 2.21 -29.72
C ALA A 55 -2.57 3.04 -30.98
N VAL A 56 -2.46 4.37 -30.89
CA VAL A 56 -2.62 5.28 -32.03
C VAL A 56 -1.45 5.13 -33.02
N ASN A 57 -0.27 4.73 -32.54
CA ASN A 57 0.92 4.42 -33.34
C ASN A 57 1.21 5.43 -34.46
N ASN A 58 1.09 6.72 -34.14
CA ASN A 58 1.39 7.80 -35.06
C ASN A 58 2.76 8.41 -34.75
N ASN A 59 3.43 8.93 -35.78
CA ASN A 59 4.77 9.53 -35.67
C ASN A 59 4.81 10.83 -34.84
N TRP A 60 3.65 11.32 -34.38
CA TRP A 60 3.52 12.52 -33.56
C TRP A 60 3.60 12.24 -32.07
N THR A 61 3.36 10.99 -31.65
CA THR A 61 3.46 10.61 -30.25
C THR A 61 4.85 10.04 -29.97
N ASN A 62 5.45 10.49 -28.86
CA ASN A 62 6.67 9.91 -28.33
C ASN A 62 6.34 9.26 -26.99
N PRO A 63 6.00 7.95 -26.97
CA PRO A 63 5.84 7.22 -25.72
C PRO A 63 7.13 7.27 -24.90
N PHE A 64 7.04 7.10 -23.59
CA PHE A 64 8.20 7.01 -22.70
C PHE A 64 8.98 5.69 -22.86
N SER A 65 9.35 5.34 -24.09
CA SER A 65 10.28 4.26 -24.38
C SER A 65 11.71 4.77 -24.21
N GLN A 66 12.54 4.01 -23.49
CA GLN A 66 13.92 4.39 -23.16
C GLN A 66 14.07 5.67 -22.31
N VAL A 67 12.97 6.12 -21.69
CA VAL A 67 12.96 7.24 -20.75
C VAL A 67 12.08 6.86 -19.57
N ALA A 68 12.58 7.09 -18.37
CA ALA A 68 11.83 6.98 -17.14
C ALA A 68 11.49 8.36 -16.59
N ALA A 69 10.19 8.64 -16.41
CA ALA A 69 9.72 9.84 -15.72
C ALA A 69 9.59 9.56 -14.21
N LEU A 70 10.22 10.39 -13.40
CA LEU A 70 10.09 10.37 -11.94
C LEU A 70 8.95 11.29 -11.54
N ILE A 71 7.83 10.69 -11.14
CA ILE A 71 6.63 11.42 -10.73
C ILE A 71 6.67 11.60 -9.21
N GLU A 72 6.69 12.86 -8.80
CA GLU A 72 6.64 13.31 -7.41
C GLU A 72 5.45 14.26 -7.26
N LEU A 73 4.72 14.18 -6.14
CA LEU A 73 3.56 15.04 -5.90
C LEU A 73 3.91 16.53 -5.76
N ILE A 74 5.12 16.81 -5.27
CA ILE A 74 5.59 18.17 -4.98
C ILE A 74 6.16 18.87 -6.20
N CYS A 75 6.55 18.13 -7.23
CA CYS A 75 7.19 18.65 -8.43
C CYS A 75 6.23 18.59 -9.63
N SER A 76 5.84 19.75 -10.15
CA SER A 76 4.97 19.84 -11.33
C SER A 76 5.64 19.39 -12.62
N VAL A 77 6.98 19.43 -12.67
CA VAL A 77 7.77 18.96 -13.83
C VAL A 77 8.55 17.72 -13.40
N PRO A 78 8.14 16.52 -13.83
CA PRO A 78 8.82 15.29 -13.43
C PRO A 78 10.20 15.21 -14.10
N PRO A 79 11.29 14.97 -13.35
CA PRO A 79 12.58 14.72 -13.96
C PRO A 79 12.51 13.47 -14.84
N LYS A 80 13.13 13.55 -16.02
CA LYS A 80 13.21 12.47 -16.99
C LYS A 80 14.63 11.94 -17.01
N VAL A 81 14.78 10.65 -16.76
CA VAL A 81 16.06 9.95 -16.80
C VAL A 81 16.07 9.05 -18.02
N LYS A 82 17.09 9.19 -18.88
CA LYS A 82 17.29 8.25 -19.98
C LYS A 82 17.70 6.90 -19.42
N ILE A 83 16.99 5.84 -19.79
CA ILE A 83 17.32 4.47 -19.37
C ILE A 83 18.11 3.77 -20.48
N ARG A 84 18.92 2.78 -20.10
CA ARG A 84 19.69 1.99 -21.08
C ARG A 84 18.75 1.25 -22.04
N GLY A 85 19.20 1.05 -23.28
CA GLY A 85 18.49 0.27 -24.28
C GLY A 85 18.48 -1.24 -23.97
N ARG A 86 17.89 -2.03 -24.88
CA ARG A 86 17.87 -3.49 -24.79
C ARG A 86 19.29 -4.06 -24.67
N SER A 87 19.50 -4.93 -23.69
CA SER A 87 20.77 -5.63 -23.50
C SER A 87 20.83 -6.88 -24.39
N VAL A 88 21.93 -7.05 -25.13
CA VAL A 88 22.18 -8.27 -25.92
C VAL A 88 22.39 -9.51 -25.04
N GLN A 89 22.84 -9.30 -23.79
CA GLN A 89 23.08 -10.33 -22.78
C GLN A 89 21.84 -10.58 -21.90
N CYS A 90 20.68 -9.99 -22.22
CA CYS A 90 19.49 -10.20 -21.41
C CYS A 90 19.02 -11.65 -21.49
N GLU A 91 18.83 -12.30 -20.34
CA GLU A 91 18.34 -13.68 -20.27
C GLU A 91 16.95 -13.85 -20.87
N VAL A 92 16.12 -12.80 -20.85
CA VAL A 92 14.71 -12.83 -21.29
C VAL A 92 14.51 -12.35 -22.73
N CYS A 93 15.21 -11.29 -23.13
CA CYS A 93 15.02 -10.71 -24.46
C CYS A 93 16.35 -10.53 -25.22
N GLY A 94 17.46 -11.13 -24.80
CA GLY A 94 18.70 -11.13 -25.56
C GLY A 94 18.57 -11.94 -26.85
N GLY A 95 19.47 -11.72 -27.81
CA GLY A 95 19.44 -12.44 -29.10
C GLY A 95 19.63 -13.96 -28.96
N ASN A 96 20.33 -14.39 -27.91
CA ASN A 96 20.58 -15.80 -27.58
C ASN A 96 19.74 -16.29 -26.39
N SER A 97 18.64 -15.60 -26.07
CA SER A 97 17.76 -15.99 -24.96
C SER A 97 17.12 -17.34 -25.24
N THR A 98 17.19 -18.25 -24.28
CA THR A 98 16.44 -19.51 -24.26
C THR A 98 15.10 -19.38 -23.55
N PHE A 99 14.78 -18.19 -23.02
CA PHE A 99 13.60 -17.92 -22.23
C PHE A 99 12.36 -17.91 -23.10
N ASP A 100 11.59 -18.99 -23.02
CA ASP A 100 10.37 -19.18 -23.80
C ASP A 100 9.12 -19.23 -22.91
N ARG A 101 7.99 -19.51 -23.54
CA ARG A 101 6.71 -19.61 -22.85
C ARG A 101 6.68 -20.75 -21.83
N GLN A 102 7.35 -21.87 -22.09
CA GLN A 102 7.37 -23.01 -21.18
C GLN A 102 8.19 -22.67 -19.94
N GLN A 103 9.37 -22.09 -20.13
CA GLN A 103 10.22 -21.63 -19.04
C GLN A 103 9.53 -20.55 -18.20
N PHE A 104 8.74 -19.66 -18.82
CA PHE A 104 7.95 -18.68 -18.07
C PHE A 104 6.88 -19.35 -17.19
N LEU A 105 6.19 -20.37 -17.68
CA LEU A 105 5.16 -21.10 -16.91
C LEU A 105 5.77 -21.91 -15.75
N GLU A 106 6.98 -22.42 -15.93
CA GLU A 106 7.73 -23.17 -14.92
C GLU A 106 8.55 -22.28 -13.99
N PHE A 107 8.59 -20.97 -14.24
CA PHE A 107 9.44 -20.04 -13.50
C PHE A 107 8.94 -19.87 -12.06
N ASP A 108 9.75 -20.29 -11.10
CA ASP A 108 9.48 -20.12 -9.67
C ASP A 108 9.77 -18.68 -9.21
N TYR A 109 8.77 -17.82 -9.36
CA TYR A 109 8.88 -16.39 -9.00
C TYR A 109 8.97 -16.16 -7.49
N GLU A 110 8.38 -17.03 -6.66
CA GLU A 110 8.47 -16.92 -5.20
C GLU A 110 9.89 -17.21 -4.72
N LYS A 111 10.53 -18.27 -5.24
CA LYS A 111 11.93 -18.55 -4.99
C LYS A 111 12.85 -17.45 -5.50
N PHE A 112 12.54 -16.88 -6.67
CA PHE A 112 13.30 -15.76 -7.23
C PHE A 112 13.24 -14.53 -6.32
N THR A 113 12.05 -14.10 -5.92
CA THR A 113 11.84 -12.90 -5.08
C THR A 113 12.01 -13.14 -3.58
N GLN A 114 12.18 -14.41 -3.17
CA GLN A 114 12.19 -14.85 -1.78
C GLN A 114 10.95 -14.38 -1.00
N THR A 115 9.84 -14.14 -1.71
CA THR A 115 8.61 -13.54 -1.18
C THR A 115 7.41 -14.29 -1.76
N PRO A 116 6.40 -14.65 -0.94
CA PRO A 116 5.19 -15.30 -1.45
C PRO A 116 4.38 -14.36 -2.36
N LEU A 117 3.90 -14.87 -3.49
CA LEU A 117 3.09 -14.18 -4.50
C LEU A 117 1.71 -13.81 -3.98
N SER A 118 1.17 -14.66 -3.10
CA SER A 118 -0.10 -14.46 -2.44
C SER A 118 0.14 -14.35 -0.94
N VAL A 119 0.03 -13.13 -0.41
CA VAL A 119 -0.49 -13.01 0.95
C VAL A 119 -1.93 -13.47 0.85
N SER A 120 -2.18 -14.75 1.18
CA SER A 120 -3.54 -15.25 1.42
C SER A 120 -4.33 -14.15 2.12
N PRO A 121 -5.58 -13.86 1.69
CA PRO A 121 -6.35 -12.80 2.30
C PRO A 121 -6.24 -12.96 3.80
N LEU A 122 -5.84 -11.87 4.48
CA LEU A 122 -5.62 -11.89 5.93
C LEU A 122 -6.76 -12.70 6.52
N LYS A 123 -6.44 -13.82 7.16
CA LYS A 123 -7.44 -14.65 7.81
C LYS A 123 -7.88 -13.84 9.02
N LEU A 124 -8.83 -12.94 8.80
CA LEU A 124 -9.30 -12.02 9.81
C LEU A 124 -10.15 -12.86 10.77
N ASN A 125 -9.63 -13.04 11.98
CA ASN A 125 -10.39 -13.60 13.10
C ASN A 125 -11.30 -12.50 13.63
N LEU A 126 -12.36 -12.34 12.86
CA LEU A 126 -13.35 -11.30 12.93
C LEU A 126 -14.31 -11.63 14.09
N PHE A 127 -14.44 -10.74 15.09
CA PHE A 127 -15.40 -10.90 16.19
C PHE A 127 -16.84 -11.04 15.65
N PRO A 128 -17.78 -11.69 16.35
CA PRO A 128 -19.14 -11.78 15.83
C PRO A 128 -19.78 -10.38 15.69
N THR A 129 -20.83 -10.26 14.86
CA THR A 129 -21.41 -8.96 14.47
C THR A 129 -21.95 -8.17 15.65
N ASP A 130 -22.39 -8.85 16.70
CA ASP A 130 -22.86 -8.28 17.97
C ASP A 130 -21.77 -7.57 18.79
N SER A 131 -20.51 -7.93 18.54
CA SER A 131 -19.31 -7.41 19.22
C SER A 131 -18.65 -6.31 18.40
N ARG A 132 -19.40 -5.70 17.47
CA ARG A 132 -18.92 -4.64 16.57
C ARG A 132 -19.94 -3.53 16.46
N ILE A 133 -19.44 -2.36 16.11
CA ILE A 133 -20.27 -1.17 15.86
C ILE A 133 -19.69 -0.40 14.67
N SER A 134 -20.56 0.13 13.82
CA SER A 134 -20.13 1.04 12.74
C SER A 134 -19.83 2.43 13.30
N SER A 135 -19.03 3.23 12.58
CA SER A 135 -18.76 4.62 12.98
C SER A 135 -20.01 5.48 13.07
N LYS A 136 -21.02 5.20 12.23
CA LYS A 136 -22.31 5.90 12.25
C LYS A 136 -23.11 5.57 13.50
N GLU A 137 -23.29 4.29 13.81
CA GLU A 137 -24.01 3.85 15.02
C GLU A 137 -23.28 4.32 16.28
N TYR A 138 -21.94 4.28 16.29
CA TYR A 138 -21.16 4.78 17.42
C TYR A 138 -21.34 6.29 17.63
N ASN A 139 -21.39 7.07 16.55
CA ASN A 139 -21.67 8.50 16.63
C ASN A 139 -23.09 8.78 17.16
N GLU A 140 -24.09 7.99 16.76
CA GLU A 140 -25.45 8.08 17.30
C GLU A 140 -25.46 7.83 18.81
N ARG A 141 -24.78 6.79 19.30
CA ARG A 141 -24.67 6.51 20.75
C ARG A 141 -23.97 7.60 21.54
N ILE A 142 -22.95 8.25 20.96
CA ILE A 142 -22.30 9.42 21.57
C ILE A 142 -23.30 10.56 21.71
N LEU A 143 -24.08 10.85 20.65
CA LEU A 143 -25.07 11.92 20.65
C LEU A 143 -26.20 11.65 21.64
N ASP A 144 -26.59 10.38 21.80
CA ASP A 144 -27.60 9.93 22.77
C ASP A 144 -27.07 9.94 24.22
N GLY A 145 -25.77 10.20 24.42
CA GLY A 145 -25.15 10.25 25.75
C GLY A 145 -25.01 8.87 26.40
N GLU A 146 -24.93 7.80 25.62
CA GLU A 146 -24.70 6.45 26.13
C GLU A 146 -23.33 6.38 26.82
N ALA A 147 -23.33 5.97 28.10
CA ALA A 147 -22.11 5.78 28.86
C ALA A 147 -21.29 4.63 28.28
N HIS A 148 -20.03 4.89 27.95
CA HIS A 148 -19.11 3.91 27.40
C HIS A 148 -17.66 4.35 27.62
N VAL A 149 -16.73 3.40 27.53
CA VAL A 149 -15.29 3.67 27.50
C VAL A 149 -14.79 3.41 26.07
N LEU A 150 -14.14 4.42 25.49
CA LEU A 150 -13.49 4.28 24.18
C LEU A 150 -11.98 4.08 24.38
N VAL A 151 -11.47 2.93 23.95
CA VAL A 151 -10.04 2.60 24.02
C VAL A 151 -9.42 2.69 22.64
N ASP A 152 -8.47 3.61 22.46
CA ASP A 152 -7.70 3.74 21.24
C ASP A 152 -6.39 2.94 21.37
N VAL A 153 -6.27 1.89 20.55
CA VAL A 153 -5.14 0.95 20.58
C VAL A 153 -3.99 1.32 19.65
N TRP A 154 -4.03 2.49 19.02
CA TRP A 154 -2.94 2.93 18.17
C TRP A 154 -1.67 3.28 18.96
N PRO A 155 -0.50 3.20 18.30
CA PRO A 155 0.73 3.74 18.87
C PRO A 155 0.56 5.18 19.33
N SER A 156 1.14 5.52 20.47
CA SER A 156 0.93 6.83 21.11
C SER A 156 1.35 8.02 20.25
N HIS A 157 2.24 7.83 19.28
CA HIS A 157 2.60 8.90 18.34
C HIS A 157 1.50 9.17 17.31
N HIS A 158 0.73 8.17 16.87
CA HIS A 158 -0.44 8.38 16.00
C HIS A 158 -1.59 9.06 16.75
N TYR A 159 -1.85 8.62 17.99
CA TYR A 159 -2.88 9.21 18.85
C TYR A 159 -2.70 10.72 19.09
N LYS A 160 -1.44 11.17 19.15
CA LYS A 160 -1.10 12.60 19.30
C LYS A 160 -1.40 13.43 18.05
N ILE A 161 -1.47 12.83 16.87
CA ILE A 161 -1.79 13.52 15.63
C ILE A 161 -3.30 13.77 15.55
N VAL A 162 -4.09 12.75 15.86
CA VAL A 162 -5.56 12.80 15.85
C VAL A 162 -6.11 11.74 16.79
N SER A 163 -7.14 12.10 17.55
CA SER A 163 -7.86 11.19 18.44
C SER A 163 -9.31 11.63 18.58
N LEU A 164 -10.16 10.68 18.98
CA LEU A 164 -11.55 11.00 19.31
C LEU A 164 -11.62 11.65 20.70
N PRO A 165 -12.53 12.61 20.93
CA PRO A 165 -12.69 13.18 22.25
C PRO A 165 -13.01 12.10 23.30
N LYS A 166 -12.41 12.21 24.48
CA LYS A 166 -12.59 11.28 25.62
C LYS A 166 -12.13 9.84 25.39
N SER A 167 -11.40 9.54 24.31
CA SER A 167 -10.74 8.23 24.19
C SER A 167 -9.56 8.08 25.14
N LEU A 168 -9.30 6.84 25.56
CA LEU A 168 -8.14 6.44 26.34
C LEU A 168 -7.12 5.76 25.43
N ASN A 169 -5.91 6.32 25.28
CA ASN A 169 -4.87 5.67 24.49
C ASN A 169 -4.15 4.57 25.29
N ILE A 170 -4.34 3.33 24.87
CA ILE A 170 -3.62 2.16 25.36
C ILE A 170 -3.11 1.40 24.13
N PRO A 171 -1.86 1.65 23.68
CA PRO A 171 -1.32 1.00 22.50
C PRO A 171 -1.47 -0.51 22.55
N LEU A 172 -1.77 -1.13 21.41
CA LEU A 172 -2.04 -2.57 21.32
C LEU A 172 -0.95 -3.44 21.97
N ALA A 173 0.31 -3.03 21.83
CA ALA A 173 1.47 -3.73 22.41
C ALA A 173 1.48 -3.78 23.94
N THR A 174 0.77 -2.86 24.62
CA THR A 174 0.69 -2.78 26.09
C THR A 174 -0.72 -3.02 26.62
N LEU A 175 -1.68 -3.37 25.74
CA LEU A 175 -3.08 -3.51 26.07
C LEU A 175 -3.34 -4.57 27.15
N GLU A 176 -2.75 -5.76 27.01
CA GLU A 176 -2.94 -6.87 27.96
C GLU A 176 -2.53 -6.48 29.39
N ALA A 177 -1.38 -5.81 29.53
CA ALA A 177 -0.88 -5.36 30.84
C ALA A 177 -1.75 -4.25 31.46
N ARG A 178 -2.52 -3.52 30.64
CA ARG A 178 -3.34 -2.37 31.05
C ARG A 178 -4.84 -2.66 31.04
N LEU A 179 -5.26 -3.92 30.86
CA LEU A 179 -6.65 -4.35 31.02
C LEU A 179 -7.29 -3.96 32.37
N PRO A 180 -6.55 -3.96 33.51
CA PRO A 180 -7.11 -3.49 34.78
C PRO A 180 -7.56 -2.02 34.74
N GLU A 181 -6.87 -1.17 33.98
CA GLU A 181 -7.23 0.26 33.87
C GLU A 181 -8.54 0.46 33.12
N ILE A 182 -8.80 -0.36 32.10
CA ILE A 182 -10.06 -0.35 31.34
C ILE A 182 -11.21 -0.77 32.25
N SER A 183 -10.99 -1.81 33.07
CA SER A 183 -11.99 -2.30 34.04
C SER A 183 -12.36 -1.22 35.07
N SER A 184 -11.38 -0.46 35.56
CA SER A 184 -11.62 0.65 36.49
C SER A 184 -12.38 1.79 35.83
N ALA A 185 -11.97 2.20 34.62
CA ALA A 185 -12.64 3.26 33.88
C ALA A 185 -14.12 2.93 33.56
N LEU A 186 -14.43 1.65 33.29
CA LEU A 186 -15.80 1.20 33.08
C LEU A 186 -16.65 1.36 34.34
N LYS A 187 -16.12 0.98 35.52
CA LYS A 187 -16.82 1.12 36.80
C LYS A 187 -17.10 2.58 37.16
N GLU A 188 -16.11 3.46 36.97
CA GLU A 188 -16.27 4.90 37.21
C GLU A 188 -17.39 5.49 36.35
N GLU A 189 -17.49 5.05 35.09
CA GLU A 189 -18.50 5.57 34.16
C GLU A 189 -19.91 5.01 34.43
N GLU A 190 -20.02 3.77 34.94
CA GLU A 190 -21.27 3.21 35.46
C GLU A 190 -21.76 3.95 36.71
N GLU A 191 -20.86 4.22 37.67
CA GLU A 191 -21.16 4.98 38.88
C GLU A 191 -21.61 6.41 38.55
N ARG A 192 -20.95 7.07 37.60
CA ARG A 192 -21.31 8.43 37.15
C ARG A 192 -22.72 8.50 36.55
N LYS A 193 -23.24 7.40 35.97
CA LYS A 193 -24.62 7.30 35.49
C LYS A 193 -25.62 7.03 36.62
N GLY A 194 -25.22 6.28 37.64
CA GLY A 194 -26.07 5.93 38.79
C GLY A 194 -26.46 7.12 39.69
N TYR A 195 -25.70 8.22 39.67
CA TYR A 195 -25.99 9.43 40.43
C TYR A 195 -27.07 10.36 39.81
N TRP A 196 -27.66 9.99 38.67
CA TRP A 196 -28.72 10.76 38.00
C TRP A 196 -30.11 10.09 38.04
N PHE A 197 -30.34 9.15 38.96
CA PHE A 197 -31.67 8.67 39.34
C PHE A 197 -32.10 9.18 40.72
#